data_AF-A0A354M0B3-F1
#
_entry.id   AF-A0A354M0B3-F1
#
_cell.length_a   1.000
_cell.length_b   1.000
_cell.length_c   1.000
_cell.angle_alpha   90.00
_cell.angle_beta   90.00
_cell.angle_gamma   90.00
#
_symmetry.space_group_name_H-M   'P 1'
#
loop_
_entity.id
_entity.type
_entity.pdbx_description
1 polymer ?
#
loop_
_entity_poly.entity_id
_entity_poly.type
_entity_poly.pdbx_seq_one_letter_code
_entity_poly.pdbx_strand_id
1 'polypeptide(L)'
;DLQHTITGWPGGKPNADDTFRPERAKPYPKKVIVFSPHPDDDVISMGGTLKRLVDQHHDVHVAYETSGNIAVGDEDMMRYVMLMGGIAKDFCFDTPEFMAKHAEITKFVKEKKDGDIDTPDIRHLKTLIRQGEARTACNYIGVKPENVHFLNLPFYETGTIKKGDLTEVDRDIVKDLLEKIKPDQIFVAGDLADPHGTHRVCLDAVLAAIDDIKDEEWMKNCRIWMYRGAWA
;
A
#
# COMPACT_ATOMS: atom_id res chain seq x y z
N ASP A 1 -11.78 -33.06 2.96
CA ASP A 1 -11.41 -32.24 1.79
C ASP A 1 -11.22 -30.76 2.06
N LEU A 2 -12.16 -29.99 2.62
CA LEU A 2 -11.95 -28.55 2.90
C LEU A 2 -10.87 -28.24 3.97
N GLN A 3 -10.62 -29.17 4.90
CA GLN A 3 -9.63 -28.97 5.97
C GLN A 3 -8.19 -28.85 5.45
N HIS A 4 -7.90 -29.39 4.26
CA HIS A 4 -6.59 -29.30 3.63
C HIS A 4 -6.43 -28.05 2.75
N THR A 5 -7.50 -27.29 2.51
CA THR A 5 -7.45 -26.03 1.74
C THR A 5 -7.48 -24.80 2.64
N ILE A 6 -7.98 -24.92 3.87
CA ILE A 6 -8.00 -23.84 4.86
C ILE A 6 -6.75 -23.94 5.76
N THR A 7 -5.78 -23.05 5.59
CA THR A 7 -4.56 -23.08 6.41
C THR A 7 -4.85 -22.75 7.89
N GLY A 8 -5.70 -21.73 8.13
CA GLY A 8 -5.81 -21.03 9.42
C GLY A 8 -4.48 -20.42 9.93
N TRP A 9 -3.42 -20.55 9.13
CA TRP A 9 -2.01 -20.30 9.42
C TRP A 9 -1.36 -19.83 8.11
N PRO A 10 -1.58 -18.56 7.72
CA PRO A 10 -1.14 -18.04 6.42
C PRO A 10 0.38 -18.02 6.25
N GLY A 11 1.16 -18.03 7.33
CA GLY A 11 2.62 -18.22 7.28
C GLY A 11 3.07 -19.64 7.61
N GLY A 12 2.17 -20.62 7.58
CA GLY A 12 2.45 -22.02 7.93
C GLY A 12 2.59 -22.25 9.45
N LYS A 13 2.50 -23.51 9.88
CA LYS A 13 2.47 -23.88 11.30
C LYS A 13 3.77 -24.60 11.70
N PRO A 14 4.70 -23.97 12.44
CA PRO A 14 6.06 -24.49 12.64
C PRO A 14 6.15 -25.82 13.41
N ASN A 15 5.18 -26.09 14.28
CA ASN A 15 5.17 -27.25 15.20
C ASN A 15 4.06 -28.26 14.88
N ALA A 16 3.68 -28.37 13.61
CA ALA A 16 2.68 -29.34 13.17
C ALA A 16 3.05 -29.92 11.81
N ASP A 17 2.50 -31.09 11.52
CA ASP A 17 2.55 -31.65 10.18
C ASP A 17 1.91 -30.69 9.15
N ASP A 18 2.69 -30.38 8.12
CA ASP A 18 2.36 -29.52 7.00
C ASP A 18 2.31 -30.27 5.66
N THR A 19 2.41 -31.60 5.65
CA THR A 19 2.37 -32.46 4.44
C THR A 19 1.22 -32.13 3.47
N PHE A 20 0.04 -31.80 4.02
CA PHE A 20 -1.15 -31.46 3.23
C PHE A 20 -1.59 -30.01 3.39
N ARG A 21 -0.73 -29.14 3.93
CA ARG A 21 -1.05 -27.72 4.10
C ARG A 21 -0.50 -26.93 2.91
N PRO A 22 -1.26 -25.96 2.39
CA PRO A 22 -0.84 -25.25 1.18
C PRO A 22 0.27 -24.23 1.46
N GLU A 23 0.61 -23.93 2.73
CA GLU A 23 1.80 -23.16 3.12
C GLU A 23 2.72 -23.98 4.04
N ARG A 24 4.03 -23.87 3.80
CA ARG A 24 5.11 -24.61 4.50
C ARG A 24 5.35 -24.07 5.91
N ALA A 25 5.67 -24.96 6.84
CA ALA A 25 5.99 -24.65 8.22
C ALA A 25 7.30 -23.88 8.38
N LYS A 26 8.30 -24.16 7.53
CA LYS A 26 9.64 -23.55 7.56
C LYS A 26 9.91 -22.71 6.31
N PRO A 27 10.68 -21.61 6.40
CA PRO A 27 11.28 -21.06 7.63
C PRO A 27 10.22 -20.46 8.58
N TYR A 28 10.62 -20.24 9.85
CA TYR A 28 9.84 -19.56 10.87
C TYR A 28 10.78 -18.77 11.81
N PRO A 29 10.53 -17.47 12.07
CA PRO A 29 9.52 -16.63 11.42
C PRO A 29 9.82 -16.44 9.92
N LYS A 30 8.79 -16.14 9.13
CA LYS A 30 8.92 -15.77 7.72
C LYS A 30 9.04 -14.26 7.60
N LYS A 31 9.77 -13.80 6.58
CA LYS A 31 9.65 -12.45 6.04
C LYS A 31 8.52 -12.44 5.02
N VAL A 32 7.55 -11.56 5.22
CA VAL A 32 6.34 -11.49 4.40
C VAL A 32 6.17 -10.08 3.89
N ILE A 33 5.90 -9.90 2.60
CA ILE A 33 5.47 -8.62 2.04
C ILE A 33 4.06 -8.74 1.48
N VAL A 34 3.22 -7.77 1.82
CA VAL A 34 1.87 -7.60 1.26
C VAL A 34 1.87 -6.37 0.39
N PHE A 35 1.69 -6.56 -0.92
CA PHE A 35 1.45 -5.46 -1.85
C PHE A 35 -0.04 -5.10 -1.83
N SER A 36 -0.29 -3.81 -1.60
CA SER A 36 -1.60 -3.20 -1.51
C SER A 36 -1.71 -2.14 -2.60
N PRO A 37 -2.56 -2.35 -3.64
CA PRO A 37 -2.69 -1.37 -4.72
C PRO A 37 -3.01 0.02 -4.19
N HIS A 38 -4.00 0.13 -3.31
CA HIS A 38 -4.34 1.37 -2.61
C HIS A 38 -4.09 1.27 -1.10
N PRO A 39 -3.95 2.42 -0.39
CA PRO A 39 -3.89 2.48 1.08
C PRO A 39 -5.20 2.09 1.80
N ASP A 40 -5.58 0.81 1.79
CA ASP A 40 -6.75 0.20 2.44
C ASP A 40 -7.02 -1.23 1.95
N ASP A 41 -6.57 -1.56 0.73
CA ASP A 41 -6.81 -2.87 0.11
C ASP A 41 -6.28 -4.04 0.97
N ASP A 42 -5.14 -3.88 1.63
CA ASP A 42 -4.58 -4.84 2.59
C ASP A 42 -5.54 -5.12 3.76
N VAL A 43 -6.19 -4.07 4.28
CA VAL A 43 -7.15 -4.16 5.38
C VAL A 43 -8.46 -4.77 4.92
N ILE A 44 -9.03 -4.28 3.83
CA ILE A 44 -10.36 -4.68 3.35
C ILE A 44 -10.33 -6.11 2.80
N SER A 45 -9.31 -6.43 2.01
CA SER A 45 -9.25 -7.66 1.22
C SER A 45 -8.67 -8.82 2.01
N MET A 46 -7.68 -8.54 2.88
CA MET A 46 -6.95 -9.59 3.59
C MET A 46 -6.58 -9.24 5.05
N GLY A 47 -7.30 -8.31 5.69
CA GLY A 47 -6.97 -7.85 7.05
C GLY A 47 -6.93 -8.97 8.09
N GLY A 48 -7.80 -9.98 7.98
CA GLY A 48 -7.77 -11.16 8.85
C GLY A 48 -6.51 -12.01 8.67
N THR A 49 -6.04 -12.17 7.43
CA THR A 49 -4.80 -12.86 7.08
C THR A 49 -3.60 -12.06 7.58
N LEU A 50 -3.58 -10.76 7.31
CA LEU A 50 -2.52 -9.85 7.72
C LEU A 50 -2.34 -9.83 9.25
N LYS A 51 -3.44 -9.67 10.00
CA LYS A 51 -3.42 -9.74 11.47
C LYS A 51 -2.90 -11.09 11.96
N ARG A 52 -3.31 -12.19 11.31
CA ARG A 52 -2.85 -13.52 11.70
C ARG A 52 -1.35 -13.72 11.46
N LEU A 53 -0.79 -13.17 10.37
CA LEU A 53 0.65 -13.21 10.13
C LEU A 53 1.42 -12.49 11.24
N VAL A 54 0.94 -11.32 11.66
CA VAL A 54 1.53 -10.54 12.77
C VAL A 54 1.41 -11.29 14.11
N ASP A 55 0.23 -11.83 14.43
CA ASP A 55 0.00 -12.62 15.65
C ASP A 55 0.85 -13.90 15.70
N GLN A 56 1.26 -14.40 14.54
CA GLN A 56 2.18 -15.52 14.40
C GLN A 56 3.65 -15.10 14.43
N HIS A 57 3.94 -13.84 14.76
CA HIS A 57 5.27 -13.27 14.92
C HIS A 57 6.15 -13.36 13.65
N HIS A 58 5.52 -13.34 12.47
CA HIS A 58 6.25 -13.15 11.22
C HIS A 58 6.76 -11.71 11.10
N ASP A 59 7.82 -11.52 10.31
CA ASP A 59 8.32 -10.20 9.97
C ASP A 59 7.53 -9.67 8.77
N VAL A 60 6.44 -8.97 9.08
CA VAL A 60 5.45 -8.54 8.09
C VAL A 60 5.78 -7.13 7.61
N HIS A 61 5.78 -6.97 6.28
CA HIS A 61 5.90 -5.74 5.54
C HIS A 61 4.61 -5.49 4.76
N VAL A 62 4.22 -4.22 4.64
CA VAL A 62 3.13 -3.79 3.78
C VAL A 62 3.67 -2.74 2.82
N ALA A 63 3.46 -2.93 1.53
CA ALA A 63 3.90 -2.05 0.47
C ALA A 63 2.68 -1.49 -0.26
N TYR A 64 2.43 -0.20 -0.05
CA TYR A 64 1.38 0.54 -0.74
C TYR A 64 1.92 1.02 -2.08
N GLU A 65 1.34 0.49 -3.16
CA GLU A 65 1.84 0.69 -4.51
C GLU A 65 1.49 2.10 -5.03
N THR A 66 0.27 2.55 -4.79
CA THR A 66 -0.19 3.89 -5.18
C THR A 66 -0.36 4.81 -3.97
N SER A 67 -0.35 6.12 -4.22
CA SER A 67 -0.60 7.13 -3.18
C SER A 67 -2.05 7.18 -2.68
N GLY A 68 -3.00 6.70 -3.50
CA GLY A 68 -4.44 6.84 -3.23
C GLY A 68 -4.95 8.28 -3.20
N ASN A 69 -4.13 9.26 -3.62
CA ASN A 69 -4.44 10.69 -3.45
C ASN A 69 -5.68 11.15 -4.24
N ILE A 70 -5.99 10.50 -5.36
CA ILE A 70 -7.15 10.81 -6.21
C ILE A 70 -8.48 10.49 -5.50
N ALA A 71 -8.48 9.56 -4.55
CA ALA A 71 -9.68 9.15 -3.81
C ALA A 71 -10.00 10.05 -2.60
N VAL A 72 -9.10 10.96 -2.22
CA VAL A 72 -9.32 11.86 -1.09
C VAL A 72 -10.12 13.08 -1.56
N GLY A 73 -11.30 13.26 -0.96
CA GLY A 73 -12.15 14.41 -1.23
C GLY A 73 -11.53 15.72 -0.77
N ASP A 74 -11.86 16.82 -1.44
CA ASP A 74 -11.37 18.15 -1.07
C ASP A 74 -11.85 18.55 0.33
N GLU A 75 -13.08 18.19 0.70
CA GLU A 75 -13.63 18.46 2.03
C GLU A 75 -12.83 17.77 3.15
N ASP A 76 -12.46 16.51 2.96
CA ASP A 76 -11.67 15.76 3.94
C ASP A 76 -10.27 16.36 4.08
N MET A 77 -9.63 16.73 2.96
CA MET A 77 -8.34 17.42 2.98
C MET A 77 -8.43 18.80 3.65
N MET A 78 -9.49 19.57 3.36
CA MET A 78 -9.67 20.91 3.93
C MET A 78 -9.84 20.90 5.44
N ARG A 79 -10.36 19.83 6.05
CA ARG A 79 -10.39 19.70 7.53
C ARG A 79 -8.99 19.77 8.13
N TYR A 80 -7.99 19.15 7.50
CA TYR A 80 -6.59 19.22 7.94
C TYR A 80 -5.99 20.60 7.71
N VAL A 81 -6.24 21.22 6.55
CA VAL A 81 -5.77 22.58 6.25
C VAL A 81 -6.31 23.59 7.25
N MET A 82 -7.62 23.51 7.55
CA MET A 82 -8.27 24.37 8.55
C MET A 82 -7.74 24.13 9.97
N LEU A 83 -7.49 22.88 10.35
CA LEU A 83 -6.87 22.57 11.64
C LEU A 83 -5.49 23.20 11.75
N MET A 84 -4.63 23.01 10.73
CA MET A 84 -3.28 23.57 10.70
C MET A 84 -3.31 25.10 10.74
N GLY A 85 -4.21 25.74 9.99
CA GLY A 85 -4.41 27.20 10.05
C GLY A 85 -4.92 27.67 11.41
N GLY A 86 -5.80 26.90 12.05
CA GLY A 86 -6.38 27.22 13.36
C GLY A 86 -5.37 27.18 14.51
N ILE A 87 -4.41 26.26 14.48
CA ILE A 87 -3.40 26.10 15.54
C ILE A 87 -2.10 26.86 15.28
N ALA A 88 -1.90 27.41 14.07
CA ALA A 88 -0.62 27.96 13.61
C ALA A 88 -0.02 29.01 14.56
N LYS A 89 -0.85 29.95 15.03
CA LYS A 89 -0.44 31.00 15.96
C LYS A 89 -0.10 30.45 17.34
N ASP A 90 -0.96 29.57 17.86
CA ASP A 90 -0.81 29.00 19.20
C ASP A 90 0.46 28.15 19.31
N PHE A 91 0.84 27.51 18.20
CA PHE A 91 2.00 26.62 18.12
C PHE A 91 3.22 27.31 17.45
N CYS A 92 3.11 28.62 17.21
CA CYS A 92 4.19 29.49 16.70
C CYS A 92 4.81 29.02 15.37
N PHE A 93 3.98 28.59 14.42
CA PHE A 93 4.38 28.25 13.05
C PHE A 93 3.63 29.04 11.97
N ASP A 94 2.97 30.15 12.35
CA ASP A 94 2.27 31.08 11.47
C ASP A 94 3.23 31.97 10.65
N THR A 95 4.19 31.37 9.96
CA THR A 95 5.13 32.11 9.11
C THR A 95 4.43 32.71 7.89
N PRO A 96 4.94 33.81 7.31
CA PRO A 96 4.38 34.39 6.08
C PRO A 96 4.23 33.36 4.95
N GLU A 97 5.19 32.43 4.83
CA GLU A 97 5.18 31.37 3.83
C GLU A 97 4.05 30.36 4.07
N PHE A 98 3.87 29.91 5.32
CA PHE A 98 2.77 29.02 5.69
C PHE A 98 1.42 29.68 5.42
N MET A 99 1.25 30.93 5.85
CA MET A 99 -0.01 31.66 5.68
C MET A 99 -0.33 31.92 4.20
N ALA A 100 0.70 32.23 3.38
CA ALA A 100 0.54 32.37 1.94
C ALA A 100 0.10 31.04 1.29
N LYS A 101 0.73 29.92 1.66
CA LYS A 101 0.39 28.60 1.13
C LYS A 101 -1.00 28.14 1.56
N HIS A 102 -1.36 28.37 2.82
CA HIS A 102 -2.72 28.12 3.34
C HIS A 102 -3.78 28.92 2.56
N ALA A 103 -3.54 30.21 2.32
CA ALA A 103 -4.44 31.05 1.53
C ALA A 103 -4.55 30.61 0.07
N GLU A 104 -3.43 30.21 -0.55
CA GLU A 104 -3.37 29.66 -1.91
C GLU A 104 -4.25 28.41 -2.04
N ILE A 105 -4.07 27.42 -1.17
CA ILE A 105 -4.85 26.17 -1.19
C ILE A 105 -6.34 26.47 -0.96
N THR A 106 -6.65 27.29 0.04
CA THR A 106 -8.04 27.66 0.36
C THR A 106 -8.72 28.34 -0.82
N LYS A 107 -8.00 29.25 -1.51
CA LYS A 107 -8.53 29.93 -2.70
C LYS A 107 -8.73 28.95 -3.84
N PHE A 108 -7.74 28.10 -4.12
CA PHE A 108 -7.83 27.11 -5.19
C PHE A 108 -9.05 26.21 -5.01
N VAL A 109 -9.22 25.59 -3.84
CA VAL A 109 -10.35 24.67 -3.57
C VAL A 109 -11.70 25.39 -3.70
N LYS A 110 -11.79 26.67 -3.30
CA LYS A 110 -13.03 27.45 -3.44
C LYS A 110 -13.39 27.75 -4.90
N GLU A 111 -12.40 27.94 -5.76
CA GLU A 111 -12.59 28.28 -7.18
C GLU A 111 -12.65 27.04 -8.09
N LYS A 112 -12.19 25.89 -7.58
CA LYS A 112 -12.12 24.61 -8.28
C LYS A 112 -13.51 24.13 -8.72
N LYS A 113 -13.58 23.58 -9.93
CA LYS A 113 -14.77 22.94 -10.51
C LYS A 113 -14.59 21.44 -10.64
N ASP A 114 -15.69 20.73 -10.79
CA ASP A 114 -15.68 19.29 -11.07
C ASP A 114 -14.83 18.98 -12.31
N GLY A 115 -13.84 18.11 -12.13
CA GLY A 115 -12.89 17.72 -13.18
C GLY A 115 -11.60 18.54 -13.25
N ASP A 116 -11.48 19.65 -12.50
CA ASP A 116 -10.21 20.36 -12.38
C ASP A 116 -9.16 19.49 -11.69
N ILE A 117 -7.92 19.55 -12.21
CA ILE A 117 -6.80 18.76 -11.72
C ILE A 117 -6.22 19.41 -10.47
N ASP A 118 -6.02 18.61 -9.42
CA ASP A 118 -5.36 19.07 -8.20
C ASP A 118 -3.93 19.53 -8.46
N THR A 119 -3.55 20.64 -7.82
CA THR A 119 -2.16 21.11 -7.83
C THR A 119 -1.23 20.05 -7.20
N PRO A 120 0.07 20.05 -7.53
CA PRO A 120 1.03 19.15 -6.89
C PRO A 120 0.99 19.21 -5.35
N ASP A 121 0.80 20.39 -4.77
CA ASP A 121 0.70 20.58 -3.32
C ASP A 121 -0.55 19.89 -2.73
N ILE A 122 -1.70 20.01 -3.40
CA ILE A 122 -2.94 19.35 -2.95
C ILE A 122 -2.82 17.83 -3.06
N ARG A 123 -2.29 17.33 -4.17
CA ARG A 123 -2.04 15.88 -4.34
C ARG A 123 -1.09 15.36 -3.27
N HIS A 124 -0.06 16.14 -2.92
CA HIS A 124 0.87 15.80 -1.85
C HIS A 124 0.17 15.73 -0.49
N LEU A 125 -0.65 16.72 -0.12
CA LEU A 125 -1.43 16.69 1.12
C LEU A 125 -2.37 15.48 1.20
N LYS A 126 -3.10 15.20 0.11
CA LYS A 126 -3.99 14.03 0.01
C LYS A 126 -3.23 12.72 0.15
N THR A 127 -2.03 12.63 -0.44
CA THR A 127 -1.13 11.49 -0.25
C THR A 127 -0.77 11.31 1.23
N LEU A 128 -0.34 12.38 1.91
CA LEU A 128 0.04 12.31 3.32
C LEU A 128 -1.12 11.87 4.24
N ILE A 129 -2.35 12.28 3.93
CA ILE A 129 -3.54 11.81 4.66
C ILE A 129 -3.68 10.28 4.55
N ARG A 130 -3.67 9.74 3.33
CA ARG A 130 -3.76 8.29 3.09
C ARG A 130 -2.59 7.52 3.71
N GLN A 131 -1.38 8.09 3.67
CA GLN A 131 -0.22 7.49 4.34
C GLN A 131 -0.39 7.47 5.87
N GLY A 132 -0.96 8.51 6.46
CA GLY A 132 -1.27 8.56 7.89
C GLY A 132 -2.31 7.52 8.31
N GLU A 133 -3.38 7.37 7.51
CA GLU A 133 -4.41 6.35 7.69
C GLU A 133 -3.82 4.93 7.64
N ALA A 134 -3.06 4.63 6.58
CA ALA A 134 -2.38 3.35 6.40
C ALA A 134 -1.39 3.02 7.53
N ARG A 135 -0.56 4.00 7.94
CA ARG A 135 0.36 3.83 9.08
C ARG A 135 -0.41 3.53 10.37
N THR A 136 -1.53 4.21 10.59
CA THR A 136 -2.36 3.98 11.78
C THR A 136 -2.96 2.58 11.78
N ALA A 137 -3.48 2.12 10.64
CA ALA A 137 -4.02 0.77 10.48
C ALA A 137 -2.93 -0.31 10.70
N CYS A 138 -1.77 -0.16 10.06
CA CYS A 138 -0.61 -1.03 10.25
C CYS A 138 -0.16 -1.10 11.71
N ASN A 139 -0.03 0.05 12.37
CA ASN A 139 0.36 0.13 13.77
C ASN A 139 -0.66 -0.56 14.69
N TYR A 140 -1.97 -0.38 14.43
CA TYR A 140 -3.03 -1.01 15.21
C TYR A 140 -2.95 -2.54 15.21
N ILE A 141 -2.58 -3.15 14.08
CA ILE A 141 -2.47 -4.61 13.96
C ILE A 141 -1.08 -5.16 14.35
N GLY A 142 -0.10 -4.29 14.60
CA GLY A 142 1.24 -4.65 15.07
C GLY A 142 2.34 -4.76 13.99
N VAL A 143 2.11 -4.23 12.78
CA VAL A 143 3.18 -4.08 11.78
C VAL A 143 4.17 -3.01 12.26
N LYS A 144 5.47 -3.28 12.18
CA LYS A 144 6.50 -2.34 12.62
C LYS A 144 6.51 -1.07 11.73
N PRO A 145 6.68 0.14 12.28
CA PRO A 145 6.68 1.38 11.49
C PRO A 145 7.65 1.39 10.30
N GLU A 146 8.83 0.80 10.46
CA GLU A 146 9.86 0.68 9.43
C GLU A 146 9.53 -0.34 8.32
N ASN A 147 8.52 -1.19 8.55
CA ASN A 147 8.06 -2.20 7.61
C ASN A 147 6.86 -1.72 6.76
N VAL A 148 6.49 -0.44 6.87
CA VAL A 148 5.44 0.19 6.07
C VAL A 148 6.07 1.02 4.94
N HIS A 149 5.88 0.57 3.70
CA HIS A 149 6.52 1.14 2.51
C HIS A 149 5.47 1.83 1.63
N PHE A 150 5.80 3.01 1.13
CA PHE A 150 4.97 3.78 0.19
C PHE A 150 5.76 3.96 -1.10
N LEU A 151 5.34 3.29 -2.17
CA LEU A 151 6.09 3.25 -3.42
C LEU A 151 5.76 4.43 -4.33
N ASN A 152 4.53 4.95 -4.22
CA ASN A 152 4.02 6.05 -5.05
C ASN A 152 4.36 5.82 -6.53
N LEU A 153 3.98 4.65 -7.05
CA LEU A 153 4.38 4.21 -8.37
C LEU A 153 4.02 5.27 -9.43
N PRO A 154 4.99 5.71 -10.26
CA PRO A 154 4.82 6.80 -11.22
C PRO A 154 3.57 6.71 -12.12
N PHE A 155 3.16 5.51 -12.52
CA PHE A 155 1.97 5.33 -13.38
C PHE A 155 0.70 5.92 -12.74
N TYR A 156 0.62 6.01 -11.41
CA TYR A 156 -0.53 6.55 -10.69
C TYR A 156 -0.49 8.08 -10.51
N GLU A 157 0.70 8.69 -10.61
CA GLU A 157 0.92 10.10 -10.26
C GLU A 157 0.59 11.10 -11.38
N THR A 158 -0.36 10.75 -12.25
CA THR A 158 -0.82 11.61 -13.37
C THR A 158 -1.67 12.79 -12.90
N GLY A 159 -2.27 12.68 -11.70
CA GLY A 159 -3.22 13.66 -11.17
C GLY A 159 -4.62 13.58 -11.80
N THR A 160 -4.89 12.56 -12.62
CA THR A 160 -6.20 12.35 -13.24
C THR A 160 -6.72 10.94 -12.97
N ILE A 161 -8.01 10.71 -13.24
CA ILE A 161 -8.60 9.36 -13.18
C ILE A 161 -7.86 8.40 -14.12
N LYS A 162 -7.45 8.90 -15.30
CA LYS A 162 -6.67 8.13 -16.26
C LYS A 162 -5.23 7.97 -15.75
N LYS A 163 -4.81 6.72 -15.58
CA LYS A 163 -3.45 6.37 -15.18
C LYS A 163 -2.49 6.44 -16.36
N GLY A 164 -1.21 6.60 -16.05
CA GLY A 164 -0.12 6.48 -17.02
C GLY A 164 0.11 5.01 -17.39
N ASP A 165 0.95 4.82 -18.40
CA ASP A 165 1.41 3.47 -18.74
C ASP A 165 2.39 2.98 -17.67
N LEU A 166 2.41 1.66 -17.43
CA LEU A 166 3.43 1.03 -16.60
C LEU A 166 4.80 1.18 -17.27
N THR A 167 5.80 1.63 -16.52
CA THR A 167 7.16 1.87 -17.04
C THR A 167 8.20 1.03 -16.31
N GLU A 168 9.44 1.04 -16.83
CA GLU A 168 10.59 0.42 -16.16
C GLU A 168 10.84 1.03 -14.78
N VAL A 169 10.53 2.32 -14.58
CA VAL A 169 10.70 2.99 -13.28
C VAL A 169 9.79 2.38 -12.23
N ASP A 170 8.53 2.08 -12.58
CA ASP A 170 7.58 1.45 -11.67
C ASP A 170 8.07 0.05 -11.25
N ARG A 171 8.52 -0.74 -12.24
CA ARG A 171 9.08 -2.08 -12.02
C ARG A 171 10.32 -2.02 -11.12
N ASP A 172 11.25 -1.12 -11.39
CA ASP A 172 12.52 -1.02 -10.67
C ASP A 172 12.30 -0.64 -9.20
N ILE A 173 11.34 0.24 -8.89
CA ILE A 173 10.93 0.55 -7.50
C ILE A 173 10.46 -0.70 -6.75
N VAL A 174 9.64 -1.54 -7.40
CA VAL A 174 9.15 -2.79 -6.79
C VAL A 174 10.29 -3.78 -6.61
N LYS A 175 11.15 -3.92 -7.63
CA LYS A 175 12.32 -4.81 -7.60
C LYS A 175 13.28 -4.43 -6.49
N ASP A 176 13.62 -3.15 -6.35
CA ASP A 176 14.52 -2.66 -5.29
C ASP A 176 13.99 -3.02 -3.89
N LEU A 177 12.68 -2.91 -3.69
CA LEU A 177 12.05 -3.30 -2.43
C LEU A 177 12.15 -4.82 -2.19
N LEU A 178 11.87 -5.62 -3.21
CA LEU A 178 11.94 -7.08 -3.14
C LEU A 178 13.37 -7.55 -2.85
N GLU A 179 14.37 -7.00 -3.53
CA GLU A 179 15.79 -7.31 -3.31
C GLU A 179 16.28 -6.86 -1.93
N LYS A 180 15.75 -5.76 -1.39
CA LYS A 180 16.04 -5.29 -0.04
C LYS A 180 15.47 -6.23 1.03
N ILE A 181 14.24 -6.69 0.87
CA ILE A 181 13.54 -7.51 1.89
C ILE A 181 13.92 -8.99 1.76
N LYS A 182 14.01 -9.50 0.53
CA LYS A 182 14.14 -10.93 0.19
C LYS A 182 13.10 -11.77 0.95
N PRO A 183 11.80 -11.57 0.68
CA PRO A 183 10.71 -12.21 1.41
C PRO A 183 10.63 -13.72 1.16
N ASP A 184 10.11 -14.45 2.15
CA ASP A 184 9.70 -15.85 2.01
C ASP A 184 8.29 -15.98 1.42
N GLN A 185 7.48 -14.93 1.55
CA GLN A 185 6.11 -14.85 1.04
C GLN A 185 5.80 -13.46 0.48
N ILE A 186 5.17 -13.45 -0.68
CA ILE A 186 4.64 -12.25 -1.33
C ILE A 186 3.13 -12.42 -1.45
N PHE A 187 2.36 -11.43 -1.00
CA PHE A 187 0.92 -11.34 -1.26
C PHE A 187 0.66 -10.21 -2.24
N VAL A 188 -0.14 -10.47 -3.28
CA VAL A 188 -0.54 -9.50 -4.31
C VAL A 188 -2.04 -9.55 -4.54
N ALA A 189 -2.64 -8.44 -4.94
CA ALA A 189 -4.03 -8.41 -5.38
C ALA A 189 -4.14 -9.16 -6.72
N GLY A 190 -4.78 -10.34 -6.72
CA GLY A 190 -4.93 -11.17 -7.92
C GLY A 190 -6.27 -11.05 -8.60
N ASP A 191 -7.20 -10.27 -8.03
CA ASP A 191 -8.50 -10.03 -8.64
C ASP A 191 -8.45 -8.83 -9.58
N LEU A 192 -8.82 -9.08 -10.83
CA LEU A 192 -8.68 -8.16 -11.95
C LEU A 192 -10.00 -7.47 -12.34
N ALA A 193 -11.03 -7.60 -11.49
CA ALA A 193 -12.35 -7.00 -11.65
C ALA A 193 -12.42 -5.51 -11.25
N ASP A 194 -11.29 -4.90 -10.89
CA ASP A 194 -11.21 -3.47 -10.55
C ASP A 194 -11.74 -2.58 -11.70
N PRO A 195 -12.79 -1.76 -11.45
CA PRO A 195 -13.41 -0.90 -12.46
C PRO A 195 -12.45 0.14 -13.06
N HIS A 196 -11.36 0.46 -12.36
CA HIS A 196 -10.39 1.48 -12.78
C HIS A 196 -9.06 0.88 -13.27
N GLY A 197 -8.92 -0.45 -13.26
CA GLY A 197 -7.75 -1.16 -13.78
C GLY A 197 -6.44 -0.95 -13.02
N THR A 198 -6.45 -0.21 -11.90
CA THR A 198 -5.26 0.09 -11.10
C THR A 198 -4.70 -1.18 -10.46
N HIS A 199 -5.56 -2.08 -9.97
CA HIS A 199 -5.14 -3.37 -9.39
C HIS A 199 -4.38 -4.23 -10.39
N ARG A 200 -4.81 -4.20 -11.66
CA ARG A 200 -4.13 -4.94 -12.74
C ARG A 200 -2.74 -4.38 -13.00
N VAL A 201 -2.60 -3.06 -13.10
CA VAL A 201 -1.30 -2.43 -13.34
C VAL A 201 -0.34 -2.65 -12.17
N CYS A 202 -0.85 -2.61 -10.93
CA CYS A 202 -0.09 -2.96 -9.72
C CYS A 202 0.41 -4.42 -9.76
N LEU A 203 -0.48 -5.37 -10.05
CA LEU A 203 -0.10 -6.77 -10.23
C LEU A 203 0.96 -6.94 -11.32
N ASP A 204 0.78 -6.30 -12.48
CA ASP A 204 1.72 -6.35 -13.59
C ASP A 204 3.10 -5.78 -13.20
N ALA A 205 3.14 -4.70 -12.39
CA ALA A 205 4.39 -4.14 -11.86
C ALA A 205 5.14 -5.15 -10.98
N VAL A 206 4.43 -5.82 -10.06
CA VAL A 206 5.03 -6.84 -9.19
C VAL A 206 5.47 -8.07 -9.98
N LEU A 207 4.67 -8.54 -10.93
CA LEU A 207 5.02 -9.70 -11.76
C LEU A 207 6.21 -9.40 -12.68
N ALA A 208 6.29 -8.19 -13.25
CA ALA A 208 7.44 -7.76 -14.04
C ALA A 208 8.72 -7.71 -13.21
N ALA A 209 8.66 -7.17 -11.98
CA ALA A 209 9.80 -7.15 -11.07
C ALA A 209 10.23 -8.57 -10.65
N ILE A 210 9.27 -9.46 -10.43
CA ILE A 210 9.52 -10.88 -10.14
C ILE A 210 10.18 -11.58 -11.33
N ASP A 211 9.75 -11.30 -12.57
CA ASP A 211 10.32 -11.93 -13.77
C ASP A 211 11.83 -11.68 -13.89
N ASP A 212 12.28 -10.49 -13.49
CA ASP A 212 13.70 -10.09 -13.49
C ASP A 212 14.54 -10.81 -12.42
N ILE A 213 13.94 -11.21 -11.29
CA ILE A 213 14.66 -11.74 -10.11
C ILE A 213 14.32 -13.19 -9.76
N LYS A 214 13.43 -13.84 -10.51
CA LYS A 214 12.94 -15.21 -10.22
C LYS A 214 14.04 -16.27 -10.14
N ASP A 215 15.16 -16.04 -10.82
CA ASP A 215 16.30 -16.97 -10.84
C ASP A 215 17.25 -16.79 -9.64
N GLU A 216 17.04 -15.77 -8.80
CA GLU A 216 17.80 -15.59 -7.56
C GLU A 216 17.56 -16.73 -6.55
N GLU A 217 18.61 -17.09 -5.80
CA GLU A 217 18.56 -18.24 -4.89
C GLU A 217 17.48 -18.11 -3.81
N TRP A 218 17.21 -16.90 -3.33
CA TRP A 218 16.17 -16.68 -2.32
C TRP A 218 14.75 -16.79 -2.90
N MET A 219 14.56 -16.46 -4.18
CA MET A 219 13.26 -16.57 -4.86
C MET A 219 12.80 -18.01 -5.04
N LYS A 220 13.73 -18.97 -5.16
CA LYS A 220 13.43 -20.42 -5.19
C LYS A 220 12.64 -20.88 -3.96
N ASN A 221 12.79 -20.16 -2.85
CA ASN A 221 12.11 -20.43 -1.60
C ASN A 221 11.00 -19.41 -1.30
N CYS A 222 10.70 -18.46 -2.18
CA CYS A 222 9.61 -17.49 -2.01
C CYS A 222 8.29 -18.04 -2.57
N ARG A 223 7.17 -17.88 -1.85
CA ARG A 223 5.83 -18.22 -2.37
C ARG A 223 5.01 -16.96 -2.63
N ILE A 224 4.37 -16.93 -3.79
CA ILE A 224 3.49 -15.84 -4.19
C ILE A 224 2.04 -16.29 -3.97
N TRP A 225 1.29 -15.47 -3.24
CA TRP A 225 -0.11 -15.67 -2.92
C TRP A 225 -0.93 -14.53 -3.51
N MET A 226 -2.07 -14.88 -4.08
CA MET A 226 -3.02 -13.91 -4.61
C MET A 226 -4.21 -13.80 -3.66
N TYR A 227 -4.61 -12.57 -3.33
CA TYR A 227 -5.84 -12.30 -2.60
C TYR A 227 -6.89 -11.65 -3.49
N ARG A 228 -8.15 -11.84 -3.13
CA ARG A 228 -9.31 -11.26 -3.82
C ARG A 228 -9.55 -9.84 -3.31
N GLY A 229 -9.65 -8.87 -4.21
CA GLY A 229 -9.84 -7.46 -3.86
C GLY A 229 -11.26 -7.15 -3.39
N ALA A 230 -11.49 -5.90 -2.97
CA ALA A 230 -12.81 -5.41 -2.54
C ALA A 230 -13.84 -5.28 -3.68
N TRP A 231 -13.38 -5.28 -4.94
CA TRP A 231 -14.17 -5.01 -6.14
C TRP A 231 -14.65 -6.28 -6.87
N ALA A 232 -14.63 -7.40 -6.16
CA ALA A 232 -14.73 -8.74 -6.71
C ALA A 232 -16.12 -9.36 -6.74
#